data_AF-A0A5R8Q822-F1
#
_entry.id   AF-A0A5R8Q822-F1
#
_cell.length_a   1.000
_cell.length_b   1.000
_cell.length_c   1.000
_cell.angle_alpha   90.00
_cell.angle_beta   90.00
_cell.angle_gamma   90.00
#
_symmetry.space_group_name_H-M   'P 1'
#
loop_
_entity.id
_entity.type
_entity.pdbx_description
1 polymer ?
#
loop_
_entity_poly.entity_id
_entity_poly.type
_entity_poly.pdbx_seq_one_letter_code
_entity_poly.pdbx_strand_id
1 'polypeptide(L)'
;MPASDMTLHAQYTINSYLITFNNQDTITTELLTYDSTITEPATPTKAGYTFTGWFTQASGGTQWNFATDKVPATNVTLYAQFSADNQTITFNVNGGDAASKPANIVQATDSAVNLDAVTVPTKPGYNFIGWFDAGDVQHSGTITMPVGGLDLIAHWTAAQQVISFNTAGGSGVNSITAVTDSTIDLDTISTTRAGYQFDGWFIGNTEYSGIITVPVGGLTFTAHWTALDQTITFDTDGAGTIVAITAPTDSNIDLTTIAAPSKFAYKFLGWFDANGVKYSGTIAMPAGGLQLQAHWQDLIAEGIWSIKANNIELSMSELNQFIDNGTLEQEVLNRANAIAWDGDQNVELSPLRVDTTTLLANVVVGNQLVTISYLNPNASVAAFATTNAEQGLVTTITVSVTDDTKTPGLPVTGQNILLAMLSGVIMTIVAALLLLVNKRRKTD
;
A
#
# COMPACT_ATOMS: atom_id res chain seq x y z
N MET A 1 -87.92 -71.09 -86.10
CA MET A 1 -88.51 -70.58 -84.85
C MET A 1 -89.16 -71.75 -84.12
N PRO A 2 -89.04 -71.89 -82.79
CA PRO A 2 -89.64 -73.02 -82.07
C PRO A 2 -91.17 -72.88 -81.99
N ALA A 3 -91.87 -73.99 -81.77
CA ALA A 3 -93.35 -74.07 -81.79
C ALA A 3 -94.02 -73.93 -80.40
N SER A 4 -93.28 -73.49 -79.37
CA SER A 4 -93.82 -73.21 -78.02
C SER A 4 -92.91 -72.24 -77.26
N ASP A 5 -93.47 -71.54 -76.26
CA ASP A 5 -92.71 -70.63 -75.39
C ASP A 5 -91.62 -71.39 -74.62
N MET A 6 -90.42 -70.82 -74.56
CA MET A 6 -89.26 -71.36 -73.84
C MET A 6 -88.80 -70.37 -72.77
N THR A 7 -88.79 -70.82 -71.51
CA THR A 7 -88.25 -70.04 -70.39
C THR A 7 -86.77 -70.36 -70.22
N LEU A 8 -85.91 -69.35 -70.40
CA LEU A 8 -84.49 -69.43 -70.07
C LEU A 8 -84.27 -68.84 -68.68
N HIS A 9 -83.50 -69.52 -67.84
CA HIS A 9 -83.04 -69.00 -66.56
C HIS A 9 -81.58 -68.57 -66.67
N ALA A 10 -81.27 -67.36 -66.22
CA ALA A 10 -79.89 -66.94 -66.03
C ALA A 10 -79.39 -67.45 -64.66
N GLN A 11 -78.18 -68.01 -64.63
CA GLN A 11 -77.47 -68.34 -63.40
C GLN A 11 -76.26 -67.41 -63.28
N TYR A 12 -76.15 -66.72 -62.15
CA TYR A 12 -75.06 -65.80 -61.87
C TYR A 12 -74.24 -66.31 -60.69
N THR A 13 -72.92 -66.29 -60.83
CA THR A 13 -71.98 -66.47 -59.71
C THR A 13 -71.60 -65.09 -59.18
N ILE A 14 -71.65 -64.92 -57.85
CA ILE A 14 -71.27 -63.65 -57.22
C ILE A 14 -69.76 -63.45 -57.41
N ASN A 15 -69.37 -62.30 -57.97
CA ASN A 15 -67.96 -61.93 -58.12
C ASN A 15 -67.29 -61.76 -56.76
N SER A 16 -65.99 -62.02 -56.68
CA SER A 16 -65.19 -61.74 -55.50
C SER A 16 -64.15 -60.66 -55.80
N TYR A 17 -63.85 -59.83 -54.81
CA TYR A 17 -62.92 -58.71 -54.92
C TYR A 17 -61.86 -58.79 -53.82
N LEU A 18 -60.65 -58.32 -54.14
CA LEU A 18 -59.52 -58.33 -53.23
C LEU A 18 -59.60 -57.14 -52.28
N ILE A 19 -59.62 -57.44 -50.99
CA ILE A 19 -59.49 -56.47 -49.91
C ILE A 19 -58.05 -56.49 -49.42
N THR A 20 -57.41 -55.32 -49.43
CA THR A 20 -56.02 -55.14 -48.95
C THR A 20 -56.04 -54.26 -47.72
N PHE A 21 -55.53 -54.75 -46.60
CA PHE A 21 -55.27 -53.93 -45.41
C PHE A 21 -53.81 -53.52 -45.41
N ASN A 22 -53.56 -52.22 -45.50
CA ASN A 22 -52.24 -51.62 -45.43
C ASN A 22 -52.06 -50.98 -44.05
N ASN A 23 -51.28 -51.63 -43.19
CA ASN A 23 -50.79 -51.08 -41.94
C ASN A 23 -49.33 -50.66 -42.09
N GLN A 24 -49.10 -49.59 -42.86
CA GLN A 24 -47.77 -49.09 -43.25
C GLN A 24 -46.99 -50.18 -44.01
N ASP A 25 -46.00 -50.81 -43.36
CA ASP A 25 -45.16 -51.85 -43.98
C ASP A 25 -45.76 -53.25 -43.87
N THR A 26 -46.84 -53.42 -43.10
CA THR A 26 -47.54 -54.70 -42.98
C THR A 26 -48.77 -54.71 -43.89
N ILE A 27 -48.76 -55.55 -44.91
CA ILE A 27 -49.87 -55.72 -45.86
C ILE A 27 -50.49 -57.09 -45.66
N THR A 28 -51.80 -57.14 -45.44
CA THR A 28 -52.59 -58.38 -45.47
C THR A 28 -53.70 -58.28 -46.50
N THR A 29 -54.12 -59.41 -47.06
CA THR A 29 -55.15 -59.45 -48.09
C THR A 29 -56.16 -60.55 -47.85
N GLU A 30 -57.41 -60.30 -48.21
CA GLU A 30 -58.50 -61.27 -48.17
C GLU A 30 -59.37 -61.15 -49.42
N LEU A 31 -59.92 -62.27 -49.91
CA LEU A 31 -60.82 -62.30 -51.06
C LEU A 31 -62.26 -62.50 -50.57
N LEU A 32 -63.14 -61.53 -50.82
CA LEU A 32 -64.53 -61.55 -50.35
C LEU A 32 -65.52 -61.34 -51.49
N THR A 33 -66.72 -61.93 -51.36
CA THR A 33 -67.79 -61.81 -52.37
C THR A 33 -68.42 -60.41 -52.37
N TYR A 34 -68.86 -59.94 -53.53
CA TYR A 34 -69.64 -58.72 -53.66
C TYR A 34 -70.82 -58.65 -52.66
N ASP A 35 -71.06 -57.47 -52.10
CA ASP A 35 -72.16 -57.18 -51.15
C ASP A 35 -72.05 -57.90 -49.77
N SER A 36 -70.93 -58.60 -49.49
CA SER A 36 -70.64 -59.09 -48.14
C SER A 36 -70.01 -58.01 -47.26
N THR A 37 -70.09 -58.18 -45.94
CA THR A 37 -69.34 -57.36 -44.97
C THR A 37 -67.90 -57.85 -44.85
N ILE A 38 -67.02 -56.95 -44.38
CA ILE A 38 -65.61 -57.26 -44.09
C ILE A 38 -65.47 -57.43 -42.58
N THR A 39 -64.72 -58.45 -42.12
CA THR A 39 -64.41 -58.59 -40.69
C THR A 39 -63.29 -57.61 -40.33
N GLU A 40 -63.49 -56.79 -39.30
CA GLU A 40 -62.45 -55.85 -38.85
C GLU A 40 -61.19 -56.60 -38.39
N PRO A 41 -60.00 -56.25 -38.91
CA PRO A 41 -58.75 -56.88 -38.48
C PRO A 41 -58.37 -56.43 -37.06
N ALA A 42 -57.40 -57.13 -36.46
CA ALA A 42 -56.86 -56.73 -35.16
C ALA A 42 -56.33 -55.28 -35.21
N THR A 43 -56.66 -54.51 -34.19
CA THR A 43 -56.26 -53.09 -34.09
C THR A 43 -54.74 -52.94 -34.20
N PRO A 44 -54.24 -52.23 -35.22
CA PRO A 44 -52.83 -51.94 -35.33
C PRO A 44 -52.29 -51.15 -34.14
N THR A 45 -51.03 -51.36 -33.79
CA THR A 45 -50.33 -50.58 -32.77
C THR A 45 -49.10 -49.90 -33.36
N LYS A 46 -48.86 -48.66 -32.94
CA LYS A 46 -47.68 -47.86 -33.30
C LYS A 46 -47.26 -47.03 -32.10
N ALA A 47 -46.01 -47.17 -31.66
CA ALA A 47 -45.52 -46.51 -30.45
C ALA A 47 -45.58 -44.98 -30.59
N GLY A 48 -46.19 -44.29 -29.63
CA GLY A 48 -46.38 -42.84 -29.64
C GLY A 48 -47.52 -42.35 -30.55
N TYR A 49 -48.39 -43.25 -30.99
CA TYR A 49 -49.55 -42.93 -31.82
C TYR A 49 -50.81 -43.70 -31.40
N THR A 50 -51.94 -43.01 -31.44
CA THR A 50 -53.27 -43.59 -31.30
C THR A 50 -53.85 -43.98 -32.65
N PHE A 51 -54.28 -45.23 -32.83
CA PHE A 51 -54.99 -45.69 -34.03
C PHE A 51 -56.35 -44.99 -34.17
N THR A 52 -56.63 -44.37 -35.33
CA THR A 52 -57.85 -43.61 -35.57
C THR A 52 -58.88 -44.35 -36.43
N GLY A 53 -58.45 -45.37 -37.18
CA GLY A 53 -59.33 -46.19 -38.00
C GLY A 53 -58.71 -46.64 -39.31
N TRP A 54 -59.50 -47.38 -40.09
CA TRP A 54 -59.18 -47.81 -41.45
C TRP A 54 -59.83 -46.86 -42.46
N PHE A 55 -59.07 -46.38 -43.43
CA PHE A 55 -59.51 -45.38 -44.40
C PHE A 55 -59.28 -45.84 -45.84
N THR A 56 -60.07 -45.33 -46.78
CA THR A 56 -59.95 -45.68 -48.21
C THR A 56 -58.71 -45.09 -48.91
N GLN A 57 -57.93 -44.25 -48.22
CA GLN A 57 -56.72 -43.60 -48.73
C GLN A 57 -55.62 -43.60 -47.66
N ALA A 58 -54.35 -43.55 -48.11
CA ALA A 58 -53.19 -43.54 -47.22
C ALA A 58 -53.12 -42.31 -46.29
N SER A 59 -53.69 -41.18 -46.71
CA SER A 59 -53.90 -39.98 -45.90
C SER A 59 -55.27 -39.41 -46.23
N GLY A 60 -56.07 -39.07 -45.20
CA GLY A 60 -57.45 -38.63 -45.39
C GLY A 60 -58.37 -39.74 -45.88
N GLY A 61 -59.26 -39.44 -46.84
CA GLY A 61 -60.24 -40.39 -47.34
C GLY A 61 -61.44 -40.60 -46.40
N THR A 62 -62.24 -41.62 -46.70
CA THR A 62 -63.43 -41.97 -45.91
C THR A 62 -63.08 -43.11 -44.98
N GLN A 63 -63.45 -42.98 -43.70
CA GLN A 63 -63.31 -44.05 -42.73
C GLN A 63 -64.24 -45.20 -43.11
N TRP A 64 -63.69 -46.41 -43.17
CA TRP A 64 -64.44 -47.62 -43.43
C TRP A 64 -65.21 -48.04 -42.19
N ASN A 65 -66.53 -48.22 -42.32
CA ASN A 65 -67.39 -48.70 -41.26
C ASN A 65 -67.66 -50.20 -41.46
N PHE A 66 -66.95 -51.05 -40.72
CA PHE A 66 -67.08 -52.51 -40.82
C PHE A 66 -68.48 -53.05 -40.47
N ALA A 67 -69.34 -52.25 -39.82
CA ALA A 67 -70.71 -52.64 -39.51
C ALA A 67 -71.70 -52.41 -40.66
N THR A 68 -71.42 -51.46 -41.57
CA THR A 68 -72.37 -51.03 -42.61
C THR A 68 -71.83 -51.11 -44.02
N ASP A 69 -70.53 -50.93 -44.19
CA ASP A 69 -69.90 -50.89 -45.51
C ASP A 69 -69.71 -52.32 -46.03
N LYS A 70 -70.00 -52.47 -47.33
CA LYS A 70 -69.97 -53.75 -48.02
C LYS A 70 -68.92 -53.74 -49.11
N VAL A 71 -68.44 -54.93 -49.47
CA VAL A 71 -67.48 -55.13 -50.56
C VAL A 71 -68.07 -54.57 -51.86
N PRO A 72 -67.48 -53.50 -52.45
CA PRO A 72 -67.98 -52.88 -53.66
C PRO A 72 -67.63 -53.74 -54.88
N ALA A 73 -68.09 -53.33 -56.07
CA ALA A 73 -67.79 -54.03 -57.32
C ALA A 73 -66.34 -53.80 -57.83
N THR A 74 -65.38 -53.60 -56.94
CA THR A 74 -63.96 -53.34 -57.21
C THR A 74 -63.09 -53.80 -56.04
N ASN A 75 -61.79 -54.01 -56.29
CA ASN A 75 -60.82 -54.20 -55.21
C ASN A 75 -60.74 -52.95 -54.31
N VAL A 76 -60.49 -53.13 -53.02
CA VAL A 76 -60.40 -52.05 -52.03
C VAL A 76 -59.09 -52.16 -51.27
N THR A 77 -58.42 -51.03 -51.03
CA THR A 77 -57.32 -50.94 -50.08
C THR A 77 -57.73 -50.05 -48.92
N LEU A 78 -57.68 -50.60 -47.71
CA LEU A 78 -57.92 -49.91 -46.47
C LEU A 78 -56.58 -49.62 -45.80
N TYR A 79 -56.34 -48.37 -45.44
CA TYR A 79 -55.12 -47.89 -44.83
C TYR A 79 -55.34 -47.57 -43.36
N ALA A 80 -54.52 -48.13 -42.48
CA ALA A 80 -54.52 -47.79 -41.07
C ALA A 80 -54.01 -46.35 -40.89
N GLN A 81 -54.81 -45.49 -40.26
CA GLN A 81 -54.40 -44.13 -39.91
C GLN A 81 -54.23 -43.98 -38.40
N PHE A 82 -53.36 -43.04 -38.04
CA PHE A 82 -52.91 -42.82 -36.67
C PHE A 82 -52.82 -41.32 -36.37
N SER A 83 -53.14 -40.93 -35.14
CA SER A 83 -52.88 -39.61 -34.59
C SER A 83 -51.66 -39.69 -33.69
N ALA A 84 -50.71 -38.77 -33.83
CA ALA A 84 -49.56 -38.69 -32.93
C ALA A 84 -50.03 -38.31 -31.51
N ASP A 85 -49.54 -39.04 -30.52
CA ASP A 85 -49.84 -38.78 -29.12
C ASP A 85 -48.97 -37.62 -28.60
N ASN A 86 -49.48 -36.84 -27.66
CA ASN A 86 -48.69 -35.82 -27.00
C ASN A 86 -47.63 -36.45 -26.09
N GLN A 87 -46.38 -36.09 -26.31
CA GLN A 87 -45.23 -36.40 -25.48
C GLN A 87 -44.83 -35.15 -24.67
N THR A 88 -44.09 -35.36 -23.58
CA THR A 88 -43.68 -34.27 -22.68
C THR A 88 -42.16 -34.22 -22.53
N ILE A 89 -41.58 -33.03 -22.65
CA ILE A 89 -40.22 -32.76 -22.20
C ILE A 89 -40.28 -32.03 -20.86
N THR A 90 -39.62 -32.58 -19.85
CA THR A 90 -39.51 -31.96 -18.52
C THR A 90 -38.11 -31.41 -18.27
N PHE A 91 -38.02 -30.38 -17.43
CA PHE A 91 -36.77 -29.69 -17.13
C PHE A 91 -36.50 -29.70 -15.62
N ASN A 92 -35.30 -30.13 -15.23
CA ASN A 92 -34.77 -30.07 -13.88
C ASN A 92 -33.56 -29.13 -13.82
N VAL A 93 -33.69 -28.00 -13.13
CA VAL A 93 -32.61 -26.98 -13.03
C VAL A 93 -31.41 -27.41 -12.19
N ASN A 94 -31.44 -28.58 -11.55
CA ASN A 94 -30.29 -29.21 -10.89
C ASN A 94 -29.51 -28.27 -9.95
N GLY A 95 -30.18 -27.76 -8.92
CA GLY A 95 -29.61 -26.79 -7.99
C GLY A 95 -29.51 -25.35 -8.53
N GLY A 96 -30.02 -25.08 -9.73
CA GLY A 96 -30.33 -23.74 -10.21
C GLY A 96 -31.59 -23.14 -9.57
N ASP A 97 -31.84 -21.86 -9.85
CA ASP A 97 -33.01 -21.14 -9.36
C ASP A 97 -34.30 -21.69 -9.96
N ALA A 98 -35.17 -22.22 -9.11
CA ALA A 98 -36.46 -22.79 -9.50
C ALA A 98 -37.39 -21.77 -10.17
N ALA A 99 -37.25 -20.47 -9.87
CA ALA A 99 -38.04 -19.41 -10.50
C ALA A 99 -37.66 -19.19 -11.98
N SER A 100 -36.44 -19.58 -12.36
CA SER A 100 -35.93 -19.49 -13.74
C SER A 100 -36.17 -20.76 -14.58
N LYS A 101 -36.83 -21.77 -14.00
CA LYS A 101 -37.09 -23.05 -14.66
C LYS A 101 -38.02 -22.87 -15.88
N PRO A 102 -37.68 -23.43 -17.04
CA PRO A 102 -38.59 -23.46 -18.19
C PRO A 102 -39.89 -24.20 -17.89
N ALA A 103 -40.96 -23.84 -18.61
CA ALA A 103 -42.16 -24.67 -18.66
C ALA A 103 -41.88 -25.98 -19.40
N ASN A 104 -42.59 -27.05 -19.02
CA ASN A 104 -42.56 -28.30 -19.76
C ASN A 104 -43.11 -28.09 -21.18
N ILE A 105 -42.52 -28.77 -22.16
CA ILE A 105 -42.99 -28.73 -23.54
C ILE A 105 -43.86 -29.95 -23.78
N VAL A 106 -45.09 -29.74 -24.25
CA VAL A 106 -46.02 -30.81 -24.63
C VAL A 106 -46.34 -30.67 -26.10
N GLN A 107 -45.94 -31.66 -26.91
CA GLN A 107 -46.20 -31.68 -28.36
C GLN A 107 -46.36 -33.12 -28.85
N ALA A 108 -46.97 -33.28 -30.03
CA ALA A 108 -47.18 -34.58 -30.63
C ALA A 108 -45.85 -35.27 -31.01
N THR A 109 -45.79 -36.60 -30.89
CA THR A 109 -44.69 -37.44 -31.39
C THR A 109 -44.27 -37.00 -32.80
N ASP A 110 -42.96 -36.99 -33.05
CA ASP A 110 -42.32 -36.59 -34.32
C ASP A 110 -42.44 -35.09 -34.68
N SER A 111 -43.04 -34.25 -33.83
CA SER A 111 -43.03 -32.79 -34.03
C SER A 111 -41.65 -32.20 -33.80
N ALA A 112 -41.35 -31.08 -34.48
CA ALA A 112 -40.10 -30.35 -34.28
C ALA A 112 -40.17 -29.45 -33.03
N VAL A 113 -39.22 -29.63 -32.11
CA VAL A 113 -39.08 -28.84 -30.88
C VAL A 113 -37.75 -28.10 -30.89
N ASN A 114 -37.77 -26.77 -30.72
CA ASN A 114 -36.55 -25.98 -30.59
C ASN A 114 -36.18 -25.78 -29.12
N LEU A 115 -35.15 -26.49 -28.63
CA LEU A 115 -34.65 -26.38 -27.27
C LEU A 115 -33.85 -25.09 -27.02
N ASP A 116 -33.30 -24.45 -28.05
CA ASP A 116 -32.58 -23.17 -27.88
C ASP A 116 -33.53 -22.00 -27.61
N ALA A 117 -34.83 -22.18 -27.86
CA ALA A 117 -35.87 -21.19 -27.59
C ALA A 117 -36.39 -21.24 -26.15
N VAL A 118 -35.99 -22.24 -25.34
CA VAL A 118 -36.39 -22.30 -23.93
C VAL A 118 -35.62 -21.26 -23.12
N THR A 119 -36.27 -20.71 -22.10
CA THR A 119 -35.61 -19.75 -21.20
C THR A 119 -34.40 -20.39 -20.53
N VAL A 120 -33.24 -19.77 -20.64
CA VAL A 120 -32.03 -20.27 -19.97
C VAL A 120 -32.20 -20.12 -18.45
N PRO A 121 -32.10 -21.20 -17.67
CA PRO A 121 -32.19 -21.09 -16.21
C PRO A 121 -30.96 -20.38 -15.66
N THR A 122 -31.05 -19.93 -14.41
CA THR A 122 -29.94 -19.25 -13.72
C THR A 122 -29.50 -20.03 -12.49
N LYS A 123 -28.22 -19.95 -12.15
CA LYS A 123 -27.65 -20.49 -10.90
C LYS A 123 -26.54 -19.53 -10.43
N PRO A 124 -26.69 -18.86 -9.27
CA PRO A 124 -25.69 -17.90 -8.81
C PRO A 124 -24.28 -18.50 -8.74
N GLY A 125 -23.31 -17.86 -9.38
CA GLY A 125 -21.92 -18.33 -9.42
C GLY A 125 -21.61 -19.41 -10.46
N TYR A 126 -22.56 -19.76 -11.32
CA TYR A 126 -22.39 -20.79 -12.33
C TYR A 126 -22.90 -20.34 -13.71
N ASN A 127 -22.25 -20.82 -14.77
CA ASN A 127 -22.68 -20.66 -16.14
C ASN A 127 -23.43 -21.92 -16.61
N PHE A 128 -24.56 -21.72 -17.28
CA PHE A 128 -25.34 -22.81 -17.87
C PHE A 128 -24.59 -23.41 -19.06
N ILE A 129 -24.38 -24.73 -19.06
CA ILE A 129 -23.72 -25.46 -20.15
C ILE A 129 -24.77 -25.95 -21.17
N GLY A 130 -25.89 -26.47 -20.68
CA GLY A 130 -26.90 -27.09 -21.52
C GLY A 130 -27.83 -28.03 -20.76
N TRP A 131 -28.75 -28.63 -21.50
CA TRP A 131 -29.68 -29.64 -21.04
C TRP A 131 -29.18 -31.03 -21.40
N PHE A 132 -29.15 -31.93 -20.43
CA PHE A 132 -28.63 -33.29 -20.57
C PHE A 132 -29.68 -34.31 -20.14
N ASP A 133 -29.74 -35.45 -20.79
CA ASP A 133 -30.57 -36.56 -20.32
C ASP A 133 -29.86 -37.39 -19.23
N ALA A 134 -30.54 -38.44 -18.74
CA ALA A 134 -29.98 -39.34 -17.73
C ALA A 134 -28.74 -40.12 -18.19
N GLY A 135 -28.43 -40.13 -19.49
CA GLY A 135 -27.25 -40.74 -20.07
C GLY A 135 -26.10 -39.75 -20.30
N ASP A 136 -26.17 -38.53 -19.74
CA ASP A 136 -25.21 -37.44 -19.96
C ASP A 136 -25.06 -37.03 -21.44
N VAL A 137 -26.12 -37.20 -22.24
CA VAL A 137 -26.15 -36.71 -23.62
C VAL A 137 -26.75 -35.31 -23.66
N GLN A 138 -26.01 -34.36 -24.22
CA GLN A 138 -26.49 -32.99 -24.40
C GLN A 138 -27.54 -32.91 -25.51
N HIS A 139 -28.67 -32.26 -25.23
CA HIS A 139 -29.71 -31.93 -26.21
C HIS A 139 -29.76 -30.42 -26.43
N SER A 140 -29.75 -29.99 -27.70
CA SER A 140 -29.77 -28.57 -28.10
C SER A 140 -30.35 -28.39 -29.50
N GLY A 141 -30.64 -27.15 -29.89
CA GLY A 141 -31.19 -26.84 -31.21
C GLY A 141 -32.58 -27.43 -31.44
N THR A 142 -32.89 -27.70 -32.70
CA THR A 142 -34.16 -28.33 -33.08
C THR A 142 -34.04 -29.85 -33.03
N ILE A 143 -34.85 -30.49 -32.19
CA ILE A 143 -34.98 -31.94 -32.08
C ILE A 143 -36.34 -32.42 -32.58
N THR A 144 -36.45 -33.71 -32.89
CA THR A 144 -37.72 -34.39 -33.15
C THR A 144 -38.24 -34.98 -31.84
N MET A 145 -39.50 -34.70 -31.48
CA MET A 145 -40.11 -35.16 -30.24
C MET A 145 -40.13 -36.70 -30.17
N PRO A 146 -39.35 -37.33 -29.27
CA PRO A 146 -39.26 -38.78 -29.22
C PRO A 146 -40.47 -39.40 -28.52
N VAL A 147 -40.78 -40.64 -28.86
CA VAL A 147 -41.76 -41.45 -28.12
C VAL A 147 -41.33 -41.57 -26.66
N GLY A 148 -42.24 -41.23 -25.74
CA GLY A 148 -41.96 -41.21 -24.30
C GLY A 148 -41.44 -39.86 -23.79
N GLY A 149 -41.10 -38.91 -24.66
CA GLY A 149 -40.60 -37.60 -24.27
C GLY A 149 -39.15 -37.62 -23.76
N LEU A 150 -38.74 -36.57 -23.03
CA LEU A 150 -37.40 -36.45 -22.43
C LEU A 150 -37.48 -35.84 -21.04
N ASP A 151 -36.64 -36.33 -20.14
CA ASP A 151 -36.38 -35.69 -18.85
C ASP A 151 -34.98 -35.07 -18.90
N LEU A 152 -34.93 -33.74 -18.93
CA LEU A 152 -33.68 -32.99 -19.14
C LEU A 152 -33.22 -32.31 -17.86
N ILE A 153 -31.92 -32.40 -17.59
CA ILE A 153 -31.24 -31.93 -16.39
C ILE A 153 -30.24 -30.83 -16.79
N ALA A 154 -30.26 -29.70 -16.09
CA ALA A 154 -29.34 -28.61 -16.33
C ALA A 154 -27.92 -28.97 -15.86
N HIS A 155 -26.93 -28.73 -16.72
CA HIS A 155 -25.52 -28.83 -16.38
C HIS A 155 -24.90 -27.45 -16.25
N TRP A 156 -23.97 -27.31 -15.31
CA TRP A 156 -23.43 -26.04 -14.86
C TRP A 156 -21.91 -26.11 -14.76
N THR A 157 -21.22 -25.04 -15.15
CA THR A 157 -19.79 -24.84 -14.84
C THR A 157 -19.64 -23.68 -13.88
N ALA A 158 -18.79 -23.81 -12.85
CA ALA A 158 -18.53 -22.73 -11.92
C ALA A 158 -17.95 -21.50 -12.67
N ALA A 159 -18.46 -20.31 -12.35
CA ALA A 159 -18.03 -19.06 -12.95
C ALA A 159 -16.79 -18.51 -12.25
N GLN A 160 -15.96 -17.78 -12.98
CA GLN A 160 -14.79 -17.11 -12.41
C GLN A 160 -15.21 -15.94 -11.50
N GLN A 161 -14.56 -15.84 -10.35
CA GLN A 161 -14.71 -14.78 -9.36
C GLN A 161 -13.35 -14.12 -9.14
N VAL A 162 -13.38 -12.84 -8.75
CA VAL A 162 -12.18 -12.07 -8.46
C VAL A 162 -12.09 -11.80 -6.97
N ILE A 163 -10.96 -12.17 -6.37
CA ILE A 163 -10.60 -11.84 -5.00
C ILE A 163 -9.54 -10.75 -5.05
N SER A 164 -9.83 -9.63 -4.40
CA SER A 164 -8.98 -8.43 -4.41
C SER A 164 -8.45 -8.11 -3.03
N PHE A 165 -7.26 -7.51 -2.99
CA PHE A 165 -6.53 -7.21 -1.77
C PHE A 165 -6.18 -5.73 -1.73
N ASN A 166 -6.82 -4.99 -0.84
CA ASN A 166 -6.44 -3.62 -0.50
C ASN A 166 -5.39 -3.65 0.61
N THR A 167 -4.15 -3.31 0.29
CA THR A 167 -3.02 -3.43 1.22
C THR A 167 -2.98 -2.32 2.28
N ALA A 168 -3.85 -1.32 2.21
CA ALA A 168 -3.95 -0.24 3.20
C ALA A 168 -2.59 0.39 3.57
N GLY A 169 -1.74 0.64 2.55
CA GLY A 169 -0.40 1.21 2.71
C GLY A 169 0.75 0.19 2.75
N GLY A 170 0.47 -1.11 2.68
CA GLY A 170 1.50 -2.15 2.48
C GLY A 170 1.89 -2.37 1.01
N SER A 171 2.92 -3.19 0.81
CA SER A 171 3.39 -3.65 -0.51
C SER A 171 2.28 -4.32 -1.31
N GLY A 172 2.18 -4.01 -2.61
CA GLY A 172 1.10 -4.49 -3.48
C GLY A 172 0.92 -6.01 -3.50
N VAL A 173 -0.34 -6.45 -3.52
CA VAL A 173 -0.75 -7.86 -3.63
C VAL A 173 -1.66 -8.00 -4.85
N ASN A 174 -1.35 -8.96 -5.73
CA ASN A 174 -2.15 -9.20 -6.92
C ASN A 174 -3.51 -9.81 -6.55
N SER A 175 -4.54 -9.49 -7.34
CA SER A 175 -5.82 -10.18 -7.24
C SER A 175 -5.68 -11.65 -7.66
N ILE A 176 -6.57 -12.48 -7.12
CA ILE A 176 -6.71 -13.89 -7.50
C ILE A 176 -7.98 -14.05 -8.31
N THR A 177 -7.91 -14.81 -9.40
CA THR A 177 -9.08 -15.25 -10.15
C THR A 177 -9.26 -16.75 -9.93
N ALA A 178 -10.39 -17.14 -9.35
CA ALA A 178 -10.71 -18.51 -9.02
C ALA A 178 -12.19 -18.78 -9.29
N VAL A 179 -12.57 -20.02 -9.56
CA VAL A 179 -13.98 -20.35 -9.82
C VAL A 179 -14.78 -20.41 -8.51
N THR A 180 -16.08 -20.11 -8.57
CA THR A 180 -16.99 -20.26 -7.41
C THR A 180 -16.86 -21.66 -6.78
N ASP A 181 -16.96 -21.72 -5.45
CA ASP A 181 -16.86 -22.92 -4.62
C ASP A 181 -15.49 -23.62 -4.60
N SER A 182 -14.49 -23.10 -5.33
CA SER A 182 -13.08 -23.49 -5.13
C SER A 182 -12.52 -22.89 -3.84
N THR A 183 -11.32 -23.31 -3.44
CA THR A 183 -10.68 -22.86 -2.21
C THR A 183 -9.43 -22.02 -2.46
N ILE A 184 -9.16 -21.08 -1.56
CA ILE A 184 -7.94 -20.25 -1.52
C ILE A 184 -7.39 -20.28 -0.10
N ASP A 185 -6.06 -20.36 0.05
CA ASP A 185 -5.39 -20.28 1.34
C ASP A 185 -4.85 -18.87 1.58
N LEU A 186 -5.53 -18.11 2.46
CA LEU A 186 -5.17 -16.73 2.79
C LEU A 186 -3.85 -16.62 3.56
N ASP A 187 -3.42 -17.68 4.25
CA ASP A 187 -2.19 -17.63 5.07
C ASP A 187 -0.93 -17.54 4.20
N THR A 188 -1.05 -17.91 2.92
CA THR A 188 0.02 -17.77 1.91
C THR A 188 0.13 -16.35 1.34
N ILE A 189 -0.85 -15.49 1.62
CA ILE A 189 -0.97 -14.15 1.03
C ILE A 189 -0.62 -13.13 2.10
N SER A 190 0.54 -12.49 1.96
CA SER A 190 1.01 -11.49 2.90
C SER A 190 1.40 -10.19 2.19
N THR A 191 1.49 -9.12 2.97
CA THR A 191 1.99 -7.82 2.54
C THR A 191 2.87 -7.26 3.65
N THR A 192 3.73 -6.29 3.33
CA THR A 192 4.64 -5.66 4.29
C THR A 192 4.48 -4.15 4.28
N ARG A 193 4.56 -3.52 5.45
CA ARG A 193 4.53 -2.07 5.63
C ARG A 193 5.57 -1.69 6.67
N ALA A 194 6.51 -0.82 6.32
CA ALA A 194 7.62 -0.46 7.20
C ALA A 194 7.10 0.18 8.50
N GLY A 195 7.58 -0.29 9.65
CA GLY A 195 7.15 0.19 10.97
C GLY A 195 5.83 -0.39 11.48
N TYR A 196 5.25 -1.37 10.77
CA TYR A 196 3.98 -2.02 11.15
C TYR A 196 4.09 -3.54 11.12
N GLN A 197 3.32 -4.19 11.99
CA GLN A 197 3.02 -5.61 11.94
C GLN A 197 1.74 -5.84 11.14
N PHE A 198 1.78 -6.81 10.22
CA PHE A 198 0.58 -7.24 9.49
C PHE A 198 -0.27 -8.12 10.40
N ASP A 199 -1.49 -7.67 10.69
CA ASP A 199 -2.41 -8.38 11.58
C ASP A 199 -3.23 -9.43 10.84
N GLY A 200 -3.51 -9.20 9.55
CA GLY A 200 -4.28 -10.12 8.73
C GLY A 200 -5.16 -9.42 7.69
N TRP A 201 -5.98 -10.22 7.01
CA TRP A 201 -6.94 -9.77 6.00
C TRP A 201 -8.34 -9.67 6.59
N PHE A 202 -9.00 -8.52 6.37
CA PHE A 202 -10.30 -8.23 6.97
C PHE A 202 -11.35 -7.89 5.92
N ILE A 203 -12.61 -8.22 6.23
CA ILE A 203 -13.79 -7.64 5.58
C ILE A 203 -14.60 -6.92 6.66
N GLY A 204 -14.69 -5.60 6.55
CA GLY A 204 -15.20 -4.77 7.64
C GLY A 204 -14.31 -4.94 8.88
N ASN A 205 -14.90 -5.42 9.98
CA ASN A 205 -14.18 -5.68 11.24
C ASN A 205 -13.89 -7.17 11.48
N THR A 206 -14.22 -8.05 10.53
CA THR A 206 -14.03 -9.50 10.69
C THR A 206 -12.74 -9.93 10.00
N GLU A 207 -11.87 -10.60 10.75
CA GLU A 207 -10.64 -11.21 10.26
C GLU A 207 -10.95 -12.50 9.51
N TYR A 208 -10.22 -12.74 8.42
CA TYR A 208 -10.26 -13.97 7.64
C TYR A 208 -8.84 -14.54 7.51
N SER A 209 -8.71 -15.84 7.76
CA SER A 209 -7.45 -16.58 7.72
C SER A 209 -7.66 -18.02 7.25
N GLY A 210 -6.56 -18.69 6.89
CA GLY A 210 -6.55 -20.07 6.41
C GLY A 210 -7.31 -20.28 5.10
N ILE A 211 -7.84 -21.50 4.95
CA ILE A 211 -8.55 -21.91 3.74
C ILE A 211 -9.98 -21.35 3.75
N ILE A 212 -10.28 -20.55 2.73
CA ILE A 212 -11.61 -20.02 2.46
C ILE A 212 -12.19 -20.59 1.17
N THR A 213 -13.52 -20.64 1.09
CA THR A 213 -14.24 -20.95 -0.15
C THR A 213 -14.56 -19.67 -0.91
N VAL A 214 -14.36 -19.67 -2.23
CA VAL A 214 -14.61 -18.54 -3.12
C VAL A 214 -16.12 -18.33 -3.29
N PRO A 215 -16.69 -17.22 -2.78
CA PRO A 215 -18.12 -16.98 -2.87
C PRO A 215 -18.52 -16.38 -4.22
N VAL A 216 -19.81 -16.44 -4.52
CA VAL A 216 -20.41 -15.71 -5.65
C VAL A 216 -20.23 -14.21 -5.46
N GLY A 217 -19.76 -13.51 -6.50
CA GLY A 217 -19.53 -12.06 -6.47
C GLY A 217 -18.13 -11.66 -6.05
N GLY A 218 -17.26 -12.62 -5.68
CA GLY A 218 -15.89 -12.34 -5.26
C GLY A 218 -15.79 -11.72 -3.85
N LEU A 219 -14.58 -11.30 -3.47
CA LEU A 219 -14.30 -10.67 -2.17
C LEU A 219 -13.27 -9.54 -2.33
N THR A 220 -13.34 -8.57 -1.42
CA THR A 220 -12.31 -7.54 -1.26
C THR A 220 -11.85 -7.54 0.19
N PHE A 221 -10.63 -8.00 0.41
CA PHE A 221 -9.98 -7.98 1.71
C PHE A 221 -9.21 -6.67 1.89
N THR A 222 -9.17 -6.18 3.12
CA THR A 222 -8.34 -5.02 3.51
C THR A 222 -7.32 -5.46 4.55
N ALA A 223 -6.06 -5.11 4.36
CA ALA A 223 -4.99 -5.39 5.31
C ALA A 223 -5.17 -4.53 6.57
N HIS A 224 -5.05 -5.15 7.74
CA HIS A 224 -4.97 -4.44 9.01
C HIS A 224 -3.54 -4.48 9.56
N TRP A 225 -3.21 -3.44 10.34
CA TRP A 225 -1.84 -3.15 10.74
C TRP A 225 -1.78 -2.67 12.20
N THR A 226 -0.86 -3.24 12.96
CA THR A 226 -0.47 -2.74 14.28
C THR A 226 0.83 -1.96 14.17
N ALA A 227 0.84 -0.70 14.63
CA ALA A 227 2.07 0.12 14.63
C ALA A 227 3.08 -0.47 15.61
N LEU A 228 4.31 -0.70 15.15
CA LEU A 228 5.40 -1.21 15.99
C LEU A 228 6.14 -0.06 16.67
N ASP A 229 6.63 -0.30 17.88
CA ASP A 229 7.50 0.63 18.59
C ASP A 229 8.80 0.87 17.80
N GLN A 230 9.15 2.15 17.66
CA GLN A 230 10.38 2.65 17.05
C GLN A 230 11.17 3.45 18.10
N THR A 231 12.47 3.61 17.87
CA THR A 231 13.37 4.29 18.81
C THR A 231 14.09 5.48 18.17
N ILE A 232 14.11 6.61 18.89
CA ILE A 232 14.96 7.76 18.57
C ILE A 232 16.12 7.78 19.57
N THR A 233 17.35 7.72 19.06
CA THR A 233 18.58 7.83 19.87
C THR A 233 19.28 9.15 19.62
N PHE A 234 19.98 9.66 20.63
CA PHE A 234 20.65 10.95 20.59
C PHE A 234 22.14 10.79 20.87
N ASP A 235 22.98 11.20 19.93
CA ASP A 235 24.42 11.33 20.08
C ASP A 235 24.77 12.79 20.35
N THR A 236 25.24 13.07 21.56
CA THR A 236 25.53 14.43 22.03
C THR A 236 26.91 14.93 21.63
N ASP A 237 27.74 14.12 20.95
CA ASP A 237 29.14 14.42 20.66
C ASP A 237 29.94 14.78 21.94
N GLY A 238 29.79 13.92 22.96
CA GLY A 238 30.50 14.02 24.24
C GLY A 238 29.86 14.93 25.28
N ALA A 239 28.71 15.56 25.00
CA ALA A 239 27.99 16.44 25.93
C ALA A 239 26.99 15.69 26.86
N GLY A 240 27.34 14.47 27.29
CA GLY A 240 26.53 13.63 28.18
C GLY A 240 25.63 12.62 27.46
N THR A 241 24.71 11.97 28.19
CA THR A 241 23.79 10.96 27.64
C THR A 241 22.34 11.43 27.72
N ILE A 242 21.58 11.23 26.64
CA ILE A 242 20.14 11.48 26.60
C ILE A 242 19.41 10.15 26.44
N VAL A 243 18.33 9.96 27.20
CA VAL A 243 17.51 8.74 27.14
C VAL A 243 16.79 8.68 25.80
N ALA A 244 16.80 7.51 25.17
CA ALA A 244 16.12 7.28 23.91
C ALA A 244 14.60 7.38 24.07
N ILE A 245 13.91 7.89 23.05
CA ILE A 245 12.45 7.93 22.99
C ILE A 245 11.99 6.65 22.29
N THR A 246 11.06 5.91 22.90
CA THR A 246 10.41 4.76 22.26
C THR A 246 8.91 5.02 22.16
N ALA A 247 8.35 4.88 20.95
CA ALA A 247 6.93 5.05 20.70
C ALA A 247 6.51 4.35 19.39
N PRO A 248 5.22 4.05 19.21
CA PRO A 248 4.72 3.44 17.97
C PRO A 248 4.97 4.32 16.74
N THR A 249 5.21 3.69 15.59
CA THR A 249 5.26 4.36 14.28
C THR A 249 4.08 5.31 14.09
N ASP A 250 4.36 6.48 13.47
CA ASP A 250 3.43 7.58 13.22
C ASP A 250 2.86 8.29 14.48
N SER A 251 3.32 7.94 15.69
CA SER A 251 2.99 8.69 16.91
C SER A 251 3.64 10.08 16.89
N ASN A 252 2.95 11.07 17.47
CA ASN A 252 3.49 12.42 17.60
C ASN A 252 4.51 12.49 18.74
N ILE A 253 5.74 12.92 18.42
CA ILE A 253 6.86 13.09 19.34
C ILE A 253 7.24 14.57 19.40
N ASP A 254 7.21 15.17 20.58
CA ASP A 254 7.64 16.56 20.79
C ASP A 254 9.10 16.63 21.26
N LEU A 255 9.99 16.96 20.33
CA LEU A 255 11.42 17.10 20.59
C LEU A 255 11.78 18.35 21.39
N THR A 256 10.86 19.30 21.59
CA THR A 256 11.13 20.51 22.41
C THR A 256 11.18 20.21 23.89
N THR A 257 10.63 19.07 24.30
CA THR A 257 10.66 18.58 25.69
C THR A 257 12.02 18.00 26.08
N ILE A 258 12.88 17.71 25.10
CA ILE A 258 14.22 17.18 25.33
C ILE A 258 15.15 18.31 25.73
N ALA A 259 15.71 18.21 26.94
CA ALA A 259 16.67 19.19 27.43
C ALA A 259 17.85 19.30 26.46
N ALA A 260 18.17 20.54 26.06
CA ALA A 260 19.31 20.79 25.21
C ALA A 260 20.60 20.36 25.93
N PRO A 261 21.47 19.55 25.30
CA PRO A 261 22.76 19.22 25.90
C PRO A 261 23.61 20.49 26.03
N SER A 262 24.58 20.46 26.95
CA SER A 262 25.48 21.58 27.18
C SER A 262 26.92 21.13 27.05
N LYS A 263 27.71 21.85 26.24
CA LYS A 263 29.12 21.59 25.96
C LYS A 263 29.87 22.92 26.13
N PHE A 264 30.91 22.93 26.95
CA PHE A 264 31.63 24.17 27.28
C PHE A 264 32.18 24.84 26.01
N ALA A 265 32.00 26.16 25.89
CA ALA A 265 32.41 26.96 24.73
C ALA A 265 31.73 26.58 23.39
N TYR A 266 30.66 25.80 23.42
CA TYR A 266 29.86 25.49 22.24
C TYR A 266 28.40 25.92 22.42
N LYS A 267 27.80 26.43 21.34
CA LYS A 267 26.36 26.70 21.25
C LYS A 267 25.66 25.57 20.51
N PHE A 268 24.64 24.98 21.13
CA PHE A 268 23.84 23.92 20.53
C PHE A 268 22.97 24.47 19.39
N LEU A 269 23.12 23.92 18.19
CA LEU A 269 22.40 24.35 16.98
C LEU A 269 21.13 23.52 16.71
N GLY A 270 21.05 22.32 17.28
CA GLY A 270 19.92 21.41 17.11
C GLY A 270 20.33 19.97 16.87
N TRP A 271 19.32 19.14 16.65
CA TRP A 271 19.45 17.72 16.32
C TRP A 271 19.39 17.50 14.82
N PHE A 272 20.33 16.72 14.30
CA PHE A 272 20.45 16.44 12.88
C PHE A 272 20.56 14.93 12.62
N ASP A 273 19.99 14.44 11.53
CA ASP A 273 20.29 13.08 11.07
C ASP A 273 21.65 13.00 10.35
N ALA A 274 22.03 11.79 9.94
CA ALA A 274 23.27 11.56 9.20
C ALA A 274 23.34 12.27 7.83
N ASN A 275 22.21 12.73 7.29
CA ASN A 275 22.13 13.46 6.03
C ASN A 275 22.17 14.99 6.24
N GLY A 276 22.26 15.46 7.49
CA GLY A 276 22.26 16.89 7.84
C GLY A 276 20.86 17.52 7.85
N VAL A 277 19.79 16.74 7.93
CA VAL A 277 18.42 17.24 8.10
C VAL A 277 18.19 17.58 9.56
N LYS A 278 17.78 18.82 9.83
CA LYS A 278 17.46 19.28 11.19
C LYS A 278 16.09 18.80 11.64
N TYR A 279 16.02 18.22 12.85
CA TYR A 279 14.78 17.80 13.52
C TYR A 279 14.50 18.69 14.74
N SER A 280 13.26 19.17 14.86
CA SER A 280 12.80 20.01 15.97
C SER A 280 11.27 20.06 16.03
N GLY A 281 10.70 20.48 17.15
CA GLY A 281 9.24 20.59 17.28
C GLY A 281 8.57 19.21 17.42
N THR A 282 7.31 19.14 17.00
CA THR A 282 6.57 17.88 16.91
C THR A 282 6.85 17.19 15.59
N ILE A 283 7.28 15.93 15.66
CA ILE A 283 7.50 15.06 14.50
C ILE A 283 6.62 13.81 14.62
N ALA A 284 6.27 13.18 13.49
CA ALA A 284 5.73 11.83 13.49
C ALA A 284 6.88 10.83 13.61
N MET A 285 6.73 9.81 14.46
CA MET A 285 7.74 8.77 14.65
C MET A 285 7.94 7.98 13.34
N PRO A 286 9.10 8.09 12.68
CA PRO A 286 9.31 7.43 11.40
C PRO A 286 9.53 5.93 11.58
N ALA A 287 9.12 5.16 10.58
CA ALA A 287 9.46 3.74 10.50
C ALA A 287 10.99 3.55 10.47
N GLY A 288 11.51 2.68 11.33
CA GLY A 288 12.94 2.47 11.53
C GLY A 288 13.58 3.37 12.59
N GLY A 289 12.83 4.31 13.17
CA GLY A 289 13.33 5.24 14.18
C GLY A 289 14.28 6.30 13.62
N LEU A 290 15.02 6.98 14.51
CA LEU A 290 16.01 7.98 14.12
C LEU A 290 17.27 7.88 14.98
N GLN A 291 18.40 8.20 14.36
CA GLN A 291 19.64 8.51 15.08
C GLN A 291 19.94 9.98 14.85
N LEU A 292 19.89 10.76 15.92
CA LEU A 292 20.08 12.21 15.87
C LEU A 292 21.40 12.59 16.53
N GLN A 293 22.18 13.42 15.86
CA GLN A 293 23.46 13.94 16.30
C GLN A 293 23.32 15.42 16.67
N ALA A 294 23.96 15.81 17.76
CA ALA A 294 24.03 17.20 18.17
C ALA A 294 24.99 17.97 17.27
N HIS A 295 24.51 19.05 16.65
CA HIS A 295 25.39 20.00 15.97
C HIS A 295 25.69 21.20 16.87
N TRP A 296 26.92 21.68 16.77
CA TRP A 296 27.49 22.68 17.65
C TRP A 296 28.15 23.80 16.86
N GLN A 297 28.07 25.03 17.36
CA GLN A 297 28.89 26.16 16.94
C GLN A 297 30.01 26.36 17.95
N ASP A 298 31.27 26.39 17.50
CA ASP A 298 32.44 26.61 18.35
C ASP A 298 32.62 28.10 18.61
N LEU A 299 32.35 28.53 19.84
CA LEU A 299 32.33 29.96 20.17
C LEU A 299 33.75 30.55 20.27
N ILE A 300 34.76 29.74 20.62
CA ILE A 300 36.14 30.21 20.72
C ILE A 300 36.76 30.27 19.32
N ALA A 301 36.64 29.21 18.53
CA ALA A 301 37.24 29.13 17.20
C ALA A 301 36.68 30.21 16.25
N GLU A 302 35.41 30.58 16.41
CA GLU A 302 34.76 31.64 15.64
C GLU A 302 34.99 33.05 16.22
N GLY A 303 35.70 33.17 17.36
CA GLY A 303 36.02 34.45 18.00
C GLY A 303 34.82 35.14 18.68
N ILE A 304 33.72 34.42 18.88
CA ILE A 304 32.53 34.90 19.59
C ILE A 304 32.85 35.02 21.08
N TRP A 305 33.47 34.00 21.65
CA TRP A 305 34.11 34.04 22.96
C TRP A 305 35.55 34.51 22.81
N SER A 306 35.94 35.54 23.55
CA SER A 306 37.29 36.11 23.45
C SER A 306 37.80 36.64 24.78
N ILE A 307 39.12 36.71 24.96
CA ILE A 307 39.75 37.46 26.05
C ILE A 307 40.54 38.62 25.46
N LYS A 308 40.26 39.83 25.92
CA LYS A 308 41.06 41.02 25.63
C LYS A 308 41.88 41.35 26.86
N ALA A 309 43.19 41.50 26.67
CA ALA A 309 44.13 41.89 27.70
C ALA A 309 45.31 42.62 27.05
N ASN A 310 45.89 43.57 27.77
CA ASN A 310 47.04 44.33 27.33
C ASN A 310 48.33 43.73 27.91
N ASN A 311 49.44 43.91 27.18
CA ASN A 311 50.76 43.71 27.77
C ASN A 311 50.99 44.72 28.89
N ILE A 312 51.72 44.31 29.93
CA ILE A 312 51.96 45.14 31.11
C ILE A 312 53.45 45.23 31.42
N GLU A 313 53.83 46.28 32.14
CA GLU A 313 55.17 46.45 32.69
C GLU A 313 55.09 46.41 34.21
N LEU A 314 56.03 45.70 34.83
CA LEU A 314 56.21 45.62 36.27
C LEU A 314 57.65 45.99 36.60
N SER A 315 57.86 46.73 37.68
CA SER A 315 59.20 46.86 38.24
C SER A 315 59.57 45.61 39.07
N MET A 316 60.86 45.37 39.28
CA MET A 316 61.34 44.27 40.10
C MET A 316 60.86 44.41 41.55
N SER A 317 60.82 45.63 42.09
CA SER A 317 60.27 45.89 43.44
C SER A 317 58.77 45.61 43.52
N GLU A 318 58.00 46.00 42.50
CA GLU A 318 56.55 45.73 42.43
C GLU A 318 56.26 44.23 42.33
N LEU A 319 57.00 43.51 41.48
CA LEU A 319 56.85 42.07 41.31
C LEU A 319 57.07 41.34 42.65
N ASN A 320 58.17 41.65 43.35
CA ASN A 320 58.44 41.06 44.67
C ASN A 320 57.36 41.41 45.69
N GLN A 321 56.90 42.66 45.72
CA GLN A 321 55.83 43.08 46.62
C GLN A 321 54.52 42.31 46.39
N PHE A 322 54.14 42.09 45.13
CA PHE A 322 52.92 41.35 44.79
C PHE A 322 53.03 39.86 45.10
N ILE A 323 54.23 39.28 44.97
CA ILE A 323 54.52 37.91 45.39
C ILE A 323 54.39 37.78 46.91
N ASP A 324 55.06 38.65 47.67
CA ASP A 324 55.06 38.63 49.14
C ASP A 324 53.65 38.81 49.73
N ASN A 325 52.83 39.66 49.09
CA ASN A 325 51.45 39.91 49.48
C ASN A 325 50.46 38.84 48.98
N GLY A 326 50.89 37.92 48.10
CA GLY A 326 50.02 36.93 47.48
C GLY A 326 48.97 37.51 46.52
N THR A 327 49.20 38.72 45.98
CA THR A 327 48.24 39.45 45.12
C THR A 327 48.61 39.43 43.64
N LEU A 328 49.71 38.76 43.26
CA LEU A 328 50.27 38.78 41.91
C LEU A 328 49.26 38.51 40.79
N GLU A 329 48.43 37.47 40.92
CA GLU A 329 47.42 37.14 39.92
C GLU A 329 46.41 38.27 39.70
N GLN A 330 45.87 38.81 40.79
CA GLN A 330 44.87 39.88 40.73
C GLN A 330 45.47 41.17 40.15
N GLU A 331 46.72 41.49 40.51
CA GLU A 331 47.42 42.67 39.98
C GLU A 331 47.71 42.54 38.49
N VAL A 332 48.09 41.35 38.01
CA VAL A 332 48.28 41.10 36.58
C VAL A 332 46.96 41.25 35.82
N LEU A 333 45.85 40.68 36.31
CA LEU A 333 44.53 40.84 35.68
C LEU A 333 44.11 42.32 35.59
N ASN A 334 44.25 43.05 36.70
CA ASN A 334 43.87 44.46 36.80
C ASN A 334 44.71 45.35 35.86
N ARG A 335 46.04 45.24 35.90
CA ARG A 335 46.93 46.06 35.05
C ARG A 335 46.78 45.73 33.57
N ALA A 336 46.51 44.46 33.24
CA ALA A 336 46.28 44.06 31.86
C ALA A 336 44.92 44.55 31.33
N ASN A 337 44.02 45.04 32.20
CA ASN A 337 42.62 45.27 31.89
C ASN A 337 41.99 44.02 31.23
N ALA A 338 42.26 42.85 31.81
CA ALA A 338 41.85 41.58 31.24
C ALA A 338 40.34 41.38 31.38
N ILE A 339 39.65 41.16 30.26
CA ILE A 339 38.20 40.94 30.20
C ILE A 339 37.95 39.76 29.27
N ALA A 340 37.22 38.75 29.74
CA ALA A 340 36.66 37.72 28.89
C ALA A 340 35.22 38.07 28.52
N TRP A 341 34.85 37.85 27.27
CA TRP A 341 33.58 38.32 26.72
C TRP A 341 32.88 37.21 25.95
N ASP A 342 31.59 37.04 26.21
CA ASP A 342 30.67 36.27 25.37
C ASP A 342 29.97 37.24 24.40
N GLY A 343 30.38 37.20 23.14
CA GLY A 343 29.81 38.01 22.07
C GLY A 343 28.38 37.65 21.69
N ASP A 344 27.91 36.42 21.94
CA ASP A 344 26.56 35.96 21.59
C ASP A 344 25.52 36.47 22.60
N GLN A 345 25.86 36.38 23.89
CA GLN A 345 24.99 36.84 24.98
C GLN A 345 25.25 38.30 25.38
N ASN A 346 26.34 38.89 24.90
CA ASN A 346 26.77 40.25 25.24
C ASN A 346 26.98 40.42 26.76
N VAL A 347 27.68 39.44 27.37
CA VAL A 347 27.99 39.40 28.80
C VAL A 347 29.48 39.16 29.04
N GLU A 348 29.96 39.61 30.20
CA GLU A 348 31.32 39.32 30.66
C GLU A 348 31.41 37.91 31.26
N LEU A 349 32.47 37.19 30.90
CA LEU A 349 32.76 35.84 31.40
C LEU A 349 33.73 35.94 32.59
N SER A 350 33.30 35.45 33.76
CA SER A 350 34.09 35.44 34.99
C SER A 350 33.97 34.11 35.74
N PRO A 351 34.99 33.70 36.52
CA PRO A 351 36.24 34.42 36.78
C PRO A 351 37.35 34.14 35.73
N LEU A 352 38.25 35.10 35.57
CA LEU A 352 39.53 34.90 34.89
C LEU A 352 40.59 34.37 35.87
N ARG A 353 41.62 33.71 35.32
CA ARG A 353 42.79 33.20 36.04
C ARG A 353 44.06 33.56 35.29
N VAL A 354 45.18 33.67 36.01
CA VAL A 354 46.51 33.92 35.43
C VAL A 354 47.46 32.80 35.84
N ASP A 355 48.11 32.18 34.85
CA ASP A 355 49.24 31.29 35.12
C ASP A 355 50.48 32.12 35.51
N THR A 356 50.71 32.26 36.82
CA THR A 356 51.83 33.02 37.38
C THR A 356 53.08 32.17 37.61
N THR A 357 53.08 30.90 37.22
CA THR A 357 54.19 29.97 37.50
C THR A 357 55.53 30.45 36.95
N THR A 358 55.54 31.02 35.75
CA THR A 358 56.74 31.57 35.09
C THR A 358 57.32 32.78 35.85
N LEU A 359 56.44 33.66 36.34
CA LEU A 359 56.81 34.83 37.14
C LEU A 359 57.34 34.44 38.53
N LEU A 360 56.80 33.37 39.14
CA LEU A 360 57.21 32.87 40.45
C LEU A 360 58.51 32.07 40.41
N ALA A 361 58.75 31.31 39.34
CA ALA A 361 59.92 30.42 39.24
C ALA A 361 61.21 31.15 38.82
N ASN A 362 61.10 32.23 38.06
CA ASN A 362 62.23 32.97 37.49
C ASN A 362 61.99 34.49 37.60
N VAL A 363 62.20 35.07 38.79
CA VAL A 363 62.17 36.52 38.97
C VAL A 363 63.40 37.13 38.26
N VAL A 364 63.25 37.45 36.98
CA VAL A 364 64.32 37.96 36.11
C VAL A 364 63.80 39.14 35.29
N VAL A 365 64.64 40.15 35.09
CA VAL A 365 64.38 41.29 34.20
C VAL A 365 64.23 40.78 32.76
N GLY A 366 63.15 41.20 32.08
CA GLY A 366 62.87 40.80 30.70
C GLY A 366 61.39 40.51 30.45
N ASN A 367 61.09 40.09 29.22
CA ASN A 367 59.73 39.79 28.78
C ASN A 367 59.37 38.35 29.12
N GLN A 368 58.31 38.18 29.90
CA GLN A 368 57.76 36.87 30.24
C GLN A 368 56.37 36.71 29.62
N LEU A 369 56.12 35.55 29.03
CA LEU A 369 54.79 35.20 28.53
C LEU A 369 53.97 34.64 29.67
N VAL A 370 52.77 35.19 29.82
CA VAL A 370 51.82 34.83 30.87
C VAL A 370 50.48 34.53 30.22
N THR A 371 49.90 33.38 30.57
CA THR A 371 48.62 32.94 30.03
C THR A 371 47.49 33.38 30.95
N ILE A 372 46.49 34.04 30.37
CA ILE A 372 45.23 34.37 31.02
C ILE A 372 44.18 33.41 30.49
N SER A 373 43.43 32.77 31.37
CA SER A 373 42.40 31.79 31.03
C SER A 373 41.07 32.12 31.69
N TYR A 374 39.97 31.92 30.97
CA TYR A 374 38.65 31.89 31.57
C TYR A 374 38.42 30.54 32.27
N LEU A 375 38.03 30.58 33.55
CA LEU A 375 37.71 29.38 34.32
C LEU A 375 36.29 28.93 34.00
N ASN A 376 36.15 27.75 33.41
CA ASN A 376 34.84 27.11 33.28
C ASN A 376 34.25 26.86 34.69
N PRO A 377 33.15 27.52 35.08
CA PRO A 377 32.57 27.38 36.41
C PRO A 377 32.01 25.98 36.68
N ASN A 378 31.77 25.20 35.62
CA ASN A 378 31.22 23.84 35.69
C ASN A 378 32.28 22.75 35.56
N ALA A 379 33.58 23.08 35.51
CA ALA A 379 34.65 22.08 35.46
C ALA A 379 34.76 21.33 36.80
N SER A 380 34.88 20.00 36.74
CA SER A 380 35.15 19.20 37.95
C SER A 380 36.51 19.59 38.55
N VAL A 381 36.54 19.77 39.87
CA VAL A 381 37.68 20.36 40.62
C VAL A 381 39.00 19.57 40.46
N ALA A 382 38.95 18.32 39.98
CA ALA A 382 40.11 17.45 39.81
C ALA A 382 40.91 17.67 38.51
N ALA A 383 40.34 18.34 37.49
CA ALA A 383 40.97 18.48 36.17
C ALA A 383 41.95 19.66 36.06
N PHE A 384 41.97 20.57 37.04
CA PHE A 384 42.74 21.81 36.95
C PHE A 384 44.26 21.65 37.12
N ALA A 385 44.71 20.54 37.70
CA ALA A 385 46.09 20.44 38.19
C ALA A 385 47.12 19.97 37.16
N THR A 386 46.74 19.49 35.97
CA THR A 386 47.73 18.76 35.14
C THR A 386 47.82 19.05 33.64
N THR A 387 46.90 19.76 32.98
CA THR A 387 47.07 19.96 31.52
C THR A 387 46.34 21.17 30.95
N ASN A 388 47.09 22.11 30.38
CA ASN A 388 46.66 23.17 29.46
C ASN A 388 46.07 22.64 28.12
N ALA A 389 45.37 21.50 28.12
CA ALA A 389 45.10 20.74 26.88
C ALA A 389 43.62 20.45 26.56
N GLU A 390 42.65 20.79 27.40
CA GLU A 390 41.23 20.72 27.02
C GLU A 390 40.66 22.12 26.84
N GLN A 391 40.93 22.71 25.66
CA GLN A 391 40.17 23.80 25.01
C GLN A 391 39.56 24.87 25.93
N GLY A 392 40.36 25.45 26.83
CA GLY A 392 39.97 26.63 27.60
C GLY A 392 40.01 27.89 26.73
N LEU A 393 39.09 28.83 26.95
CA LEU A 393 39.21 30.18 26.40
C LEU A 393 40.44 30.84 27.06
N VAL A 394 41.49 31.08 26.28
CA VAL A 394 42.78 31.61 26.76
C VAL A 394 43.31 32.73 25.88
N THR A 395 44.18 33.58 26.43
CA THR A 395 45.02 34.52 25.71
C THR A 395 46.38 34.62 26.37
N THR A 396 47.40 35.05 25.65
CA THR A 396 48.75 35.25 26.19
C THR A 396 49.11 36.73 26.13
N ILE A 397 49.60 37.26 27.24
CA ILE A 397 50.16 38.62 27.32
C ILE A 397 51.65 38.55 27.59
N THR A 398 52.35 39.63 27.26
CA THR A 398 53.73 39.86 27.68
C THR A 398 53.74 40.70 28.95
N VAL A 399 54.41 40.20 29.98
CA VAL A 399 54.76 40.94 31.20
C VAL A 399 56.23 41.30 31.11
N SER A 400 56.53 42.59 30.94
CA SER A 400 57.90 43.10 30.88
C SER A 400 58.36 43.51 32.27
N VAL A 401 59.31 42.79 32.85
CA VAL A 401 59.89 43.11 34.17
C VAL A 401 61.11 43.99 33.99
N THR A 402 61.11 45.17 34.62
CA THR A 402 62.19 46.16 34.54
C THR A 402 62.96 46.26 35.85
N ASP A 403 64.25 46.60 35.78
CA ASP A 403 65.11 46.76 36.96
C ASP A 403 65.00 48.19 37.50
N ASP A 404 64.27 48.36 38.60
CA ASP A 404 64.17 49.61 39.37
C ASP A 404 65.06 49.60 40.62
N THR A 405 65.75 48.48 40.89
CA THR A 405 66.68 48.34 42.00
C THR A 405 68.08 48.88 41.67
N LYS A 406 68.36 49.10 40.39
CA LYS A 406 69.53 49.85 39.93
C LYS A 406 69.20 51.33 39.84
N THR A 407 69.80 52.12 40.72
CA THR A 407 69.89 53.58 40.53
C THR A 407 70.48 53.84 39.13
N PRO A 408 69.91 54.76 38.32
CA PRO A 408 70.59 55.20 37.12
C PRO A 408 71.93 55.76 37.59
N GLY A 409 73.03 55.14 37.17
CA GLY A 409 74.33 55.75 37.35
C GLY A 409 74.26 57.13 36.71
N LEU A 410 74.32 58.19 37.53
CA LEU A 410 74.51 59.55 37.05
C LEU A 410 75.68 59.50 36.04
N PRO A 411 75.54 60.05 34.82
CA PRO A 411 76.70 60.28 34.00
C PRO A 411 77.56 61.29 34.75
N VAL A 412 78.65 60.80 35.36
CA VAL A 412 79.69 61.66 35.91
C VAL A 412 80.34 62.40 34.74
N THR A 413 79.98 63.68 34.61
CA THR A 413 80.80 64.80 34.08
C THR A 413 81.45 64.62 32.69
N GLY A 414 81.17 65.43 31.66
CA GLY A 414 80.27 66.57 31.60
C GLY A 414 80.32 67.25 30.22
N GLN A 415 79.18 67.78 29.78
CA GLN A 415 79.04 69.13 29.25
C GLN A 415 77.55 69.47 29.22
N ASN A 416 77.21 70.60 29.84
CA ASN A 416 75.86 71.11 30.02
C ASN A 416 75.18 71.39 28.68
N ILE A 417 73.95 70.88 28.47
CA ILE A 417 72.81 71.76 28.16
C ILE A 417 71.57 71.22 28.90
N LEU A 418 71.10 72.06 29.81
CA LEU A 418 69.85 71.99 30.54
C LEU A 418 68.67 72.21 29.57
N LEU A 419 67.65 71.35 29.55
CA LEU A 419 66.26 71.82 29.70
C LEU A 419 65.30 70.68 30.07
N ALA A 420 64.38 71.05 30.95
CA ALA A 420 63.60 70.20 31.83
C ALA A 420 62.45 69.45 31.16
N MET A 421 62.05 68.39 31.88
CA MET A 421 60.77 67.70 31.82
C MET A 421 59.57 68.65 31.71
N LEU A 422 58.52 68.25 31.00
CA LEU A 422 57.28 67.78 31.64
C LEU A 422 56.19 67.46 30.61
N SER A 423 55.52 66.35 30.89
CA SER A 423 54.24 65.88 30.39
C SER A 423 53.10 66.90 30.50
N GLY A 424 52.16 66.84 29.54
CA GLY A 424 50.74 67.06 29.83
C GLY A 424 50.02 68.17 29.04
N VAL A 425 49.28 67.73 28.01
CA VAL A 425 47.94 68.15 27.56
C VAL A 425 47.57 69.66 27.51
N ILE A 426 47.10 70.14 26.34
CA ILE A 426 45.78 70.82 26.10
C ILE A 426 45.79 71.76 24.87
N MET A 427 44.79 71.55 24.00
CA MET A 427 44.07 72.47 23.09
C MET A 427 44.72 73.21 21.89
N THR A 428 44.30 72.74 20.71
CA THR A 428 43.53 73.43 19.64
C THR A 428 44.02 74.72 18.94
N ILE A 429 43.89 74.64 17.60
CA ILE A 429 43.31 75.60 16.63
C ILE A 429 44.28 76.46 15.77
N VAL A 430 44.24 76.13 14.45
CA VAL A 430 44.25 77.02 13.25
C VAL A 430 45.61 77.64 12.86
N ALA A 431 46.02 77.70 11.59
CA ALA A 431 45.60 77.13 10.31
C ALA A 431 46.64 77.53 9.24
N ALA A 432 46.41 77.06 8.01
CA ALA A 432 46.87 77.56 6.71
C ALA A 432 48.23 77.02 6.21
N LEU A 433 48.40 76.57 4.96
CA LEU A 433 47.56 76.75 3.77
C LEU A 433 47.92 75.68 2.70
N LEU A 434 46.87 75.04 2.16
CA LEU A 434 46.61 74.57 0.78
C LEU A 434 47.76 74.24 -0.19
N LEU A 435 47.60 73.12 -0.93
CA LEU A 435 47.17 73.11 -2.35
C LEU A 435 46.95 71.67 -2.90
N LEU A 436 45.73 71.43 -3.42
CA LEU A 436 45.35 70.79 -4.72
C LEU A 436 45.75 69.29 -4.99
N VAL A 437 44.97 68.38 -5.61
CA VAL A 437 43.84 68.37 -6.56
C VAL A 437 43.11 67.01 -6.51
N ASN A 438 41.79 66.98 -6.77
CA ASN A 438 40.94 65.99 -7.50
C ASN A 438 39.67 65.65 -6.71
N LYS A 439 38.46 65.50 -7.26
CA LYS A 439 37.88 65.71 -8.61
C LYS A 439 36.36 65.54 -8.43
N ARG A 440 35.60 66.49 -8.97
CA ARG A 440 34.18 66.46 -9.40
C ARG A 440 33.31 65.22 -9.12
N ARG A 441 32.09 65.49 -8.64
CA ARG A 441 30.85 65.01 -9.30
C ARG A 441 29.75 66.07 -9.20
N LYS A 442 29.07 66.28 -10.33
CA LYS A 442 27.95 67.21 -10.57
C LYS A 442 26.65 66.69 -9.96
N THR A 443 25.80 67.62 -9.55
CA THR A 443 24.34 67.63 -9.80
C THR A 443 23.97 69.05 -10.22
N ASP A 444 23.21 69.09 -11.31
CA ASP A 444 22.62 70.21 -12.07
C ASP A 444 23.54 71.21 -12.78
#